data_AF-A0A6A2F2F7-F1
#
_entry.id   AF-A0A6A2F2F7-F1
#
_cell.length_a   1.000
_cell.length_b   1.000
_cell.length_c   1.000
_cell.angle_alpha   90.00
_cell.angle_beta   90.00
_cell.angle_gamma   90.00
#
_symmetry.space_group_name_H-M   'P 1'
#
loop_
_entity.id
_entity.type
_entity.pdbx_description
1 polymer ?
#
loop_
_entity_poly.entity_id
_entity_poly.type
_entity_poly.pdbx_seq_one_letter_code
_entity_poly.pdbx_strand_id
1 'polypeptide(L)'
;MEKSIILLFLITGLASMSCNRISVVDGANYIKYIDNPDNGLIQEYVDKEKSLKLVSQYKTPEYLAIKEVGPTNFDSDSVLNLSKEFTGGYHFSFNILSTESGYDVIKGKLSPKEYLSRITHMSGEIKNDFKLLIGSDTIPCSICHFERTYNISPDNILMLVFPFEKTTDEDLQLLYDDKLFGIGKVSLTFKNKNIKNTPKLL
;
A
#
# COMPACT_ATOMS: atom_id res chain seq x y z
N MET A 1 -64.08 33.75 11.80
CA MET A 1 -64.62 32.64 11.00
C MET A 1 -63.86 32.65 9.70
N GLU A 2 -63.48 31.48 9.18
CA GLU A 2 -62.51 31.24 8.10
C GLU A 2 -61.03 31.35 8.51
N LYS A 3 -60.12 30.46 8.13
CA LYS A 3 -60.10 29.03 7.76
C LYS A 3 -58.59 28.69 7.71
N SER A 4 -58.22 27.51 8.20
CA SER A 4 -56.87 26.94 8.19
C SER A 4 -56.15 27.04 6.83
N ILE A 5 -54.81 27.20 6.83
CA ILE A 5 -53.88 26.49 5.93
C ILE A 5 -52.60 26.17 6.73
N ILE A 6 -52.35 24.88 6.89
CA ILE A 6 -51.09 24.27 7.29
C ILE A 6 -50.21 24.22 6.04
N LEU A 7 -48.95 24.65 6.12
CA LEU A 7 -47.93 24.19 5.16
C LEU A 7 -46.58 23.98 5.85
N LEU A 8 -46.33 22.71 6.12
CA LEU A 8 -45.11 22.11 6.62
C LEU A 8 -44.10 22.02 5.46
N PHE A 9 -43.06 22.85 5.44
CA PHE A 9 -41.92 22.66 4.53
C PHE A 9 -40.81 21.89 5.24
N LEU A 10 -40.96 20.56 5.21
CA LEU A 10 -39.91 19.60 5.51
C LEU A 10 -39.05 19.46 4.25
N ILE A 11 -38.04 20.32 4.08
CA ILE A 11 -37.06 20.16 3.00
C ILE A 11 -36.05 19.11 3.45
N THR A 12 -36.35 17.88 3.06
CA THR A 12 -35.42 16.75 3.00
C THR A 12 -34.25 17.11 2.10
N GLY A 13 -33.13 17.50 2.70
CA GLY A 13 -31.82 17.53 2.06
C GLY A 13 -31.29 16.12 1.83
N LEU A 14 -31.90 15.38 0.91
CA LEU A 14 -31.28 14.20 0.30
C LEU A 14 -30.18 14.70 -0.64
N ALA A 15 -29.02 15.01 -0.07
CA ALA A 15 -27.80 15.12 -0.84
C ALA A 15 -27.50 13.71 -1.38
N SER A 16 -27.86 13.50 -2.64
CA SER A 16 -27.41 12.38 -3.45
C SER A 16 -25.90 12.32 -3.39
N MET A 17 -25.35 11.41 -2.58
CA MET A 17 -23.98 10.95 -2.70
C MET A 17 -23.89 10.16 -4.01
N SER A 18 -23.87 10.88 -5.13
CA SER A 18 -23.40 10.33 -6.39
C SER A 18 -21.93 9.98 -6.15
N CYS A 19 -21.63 8.70 -6.03
CA CYS A 19 -20.27 8.18 -6.14
C CYS A 19 -19.76 8.49 -7.56
N ASN A 20 -19.37 9.74 -7.81
CA ASN A 20 -18.57 10.07 -8.97
C ASN A 20 -17.22 9.37 -8.76
N ARG A 21 -17.09 8.15 -9.28
CA ARG A 21 -15.80 7.46 -9.33
C ARG A 21 -14.87 8.32 -10.18
N ILE A 22 -13.68 8.58 -9.65
CA ILE A 22 -12.66 9.34 -10.35
C ILE A 22 -12.23 8.51 -11.56
N SER A 23 -12.17 9.15 -12.71
CA SER A 23 -11.62 8.56 -13.93
C SER A 23 -10.43 9.41 -14.35
N VAL A 24 -9.37 8.76 -14.82
CA VAL A 24 -8.15 9.43 -15.31
C VAL A 24 -7.87 8.99 -16.73
N VAL A 25 -7.40 9.95 -17.53
CA VAL A 25 -7.15 9.79 -18.97
C VAL A 25 -5.72 9.32 -19.26
N ASP A 26 -4.81 9.47 -18.30
CA ASP A 26 -3.40 9.14 -18.48
C ASP A 26 -2.78 8.48 -17.24
N GLY A 27 -1.72 7.70 -17.50
CA GLY A 27 -0.99 6.96 -16.47
C GLY A 27 -0.31 7.86 -15.45
N ALA A 28 0.18 9.05 -15.82
CA ALA A 28 0.86 9.94 -14.88
C ALA A 28 -0.09 10.43 -13.77
N ASN A 29 -1.32 10.78 -14.13
CA ASN A 29 -2.35 11.16 -13.16
C ASN A 29 -2.79 9.98 -12.30
N TYR A 30 -2.87 8.77 -12.85
CA TYR A 30 -3.12 7.56 -12.07
C TYR A 30 -2.02 7.34 -11.01
N ILE A 31 -0.75 7.34 -11.43
CA ILE A 31 0.41 7.18 -10.53
C ILE A 31 0.39 8.27 -9.45
N LYS A 32 0.18 9.54 -9.84
CA LYS A 32 0.09 10.65 -8.89
C LYS A 32 -1.01 10.45 -7.85
N TYR A 33 -2.15 9.88 -8.23
CA TYR A 33 -3.20 9.54 -7.28
C TYR A 33 -2.74 8.44 -6.32
N ILE A 34 -2.18 7.34 -6.81
CA ILE A 34 -1.77 6.21 -5.96
C ILE A 34 -0.59 6.58 -5.04
N ASP A 35 0.30 7.47 -5.49
CA ASP A 35 1.46 7.96 -4.74
C ASP A 35 1.11 9.11 -3.77
N ASN A 36 -0.14 9.57 -3.71
CA ASN A 36 -0.58 10.57 -2.74
C ASN A 36 -0.98 9.90 -1.41
N PRO A 37 -0.29 10.20 -0.28
CA PRO A 37 -0.60 9.64 1.03
C PRO A 37 -2.05 9.89 1.49
N ASP A 38 -2.63 11.04 1.11
CA ASP A 38 -3.99 11.43 1.52
C ASP A 38 -5.07 10.49 0.95
N ASN A 39 -4.76 9.76 -0.13
CA ASN A 39 -5.66 8.77 -0.72
C ASN A 39 -5.67 7.44 0.06
N GLY A 40 -4.82 7.32 1.08
CA GLY A 40 -4.84 6.21 2.04
C GLY A 40 -4.40 4.85 1.47
N LEU A 41 -3.68 4.86 0.35
CA LEU A 41 -2.99 3.69 -0.21
C LEU A 41 -1.53 3.60 0.26
N ILE A 42 -1.09 4.56 1.08
CA ILE A 42 0.19 4.57 1.78
C ILE A 42 -0.13 4.60 3.28
N GLN A 43 0.51 3.72 4.04
CA GLN A 43 0.38 3.62 5.49
C GLN A 43 1.77 3.70 6.11
N GLU A 44 1.87 4.37 7.25
CA GLU A 44 3.15 4.59 7.93
C GLU A 44 3.07 4.17 9.41
N TYR A 45 4.18 3.66 9.92
CA TYR A 45 4.42 3.46 11.33
C TYR A 45 5.78 4.09 11.70
N VAL A 46 5.84 4.78 12.83
CA VAL A 46 7.06 5.45 13.28
C VAL A 46 7.32 5.08 14.74
N ASP A 47 8.51 4.55 14.99
CA ASP A 47 9.07 4.36 16.32
C ASP A 47 10.21 5.36 16.53
N LYS A 48 9.95 6.37 17.35
CA LYS A 48 10.92 7.44 17.62
C LYS A 48 12.07 6.98 18.52
N GLU A 49 11.86 5.99 19.36
CA GLU A 49 12.90 5.48 20.27
C GLU A 49 13.92 4.63 19.52
N LYS A 50 13.47 3.94 18.48
CA LYS A 50 14.31 3.13 17.59
C LYS A 50 14.81 3.86 16.35
N SER A 51 14.48 5.15 16.20
CA SER A 51 14.75 5.96 15.01
C SER A 51 14.34 5.26 13.70
N LEU A 52 13.17 4.60 13.72
CA LEU A 52 12.68 3.70 12.67
C LEU A 52 11.35 4.19 12.11
N LYS A 53 11.24 4.18 10.78
CA LYS A 53 10.00 4.43 10.04
C LYS A 53 9.73 3.27 9.09
N LEU A 54 8.52 2.76 9.14
CA LEU A 54 8.01 1.78 8.20
C LEU A 54 7.00 2.47 7.29
N VAL A 55 7.10 2.26 5.99
CA VAL A 55 6.14 2.78 5.01
C VAL A 55 5.69 1.64 4.14
N SER A 56 4.39 1.38 4.08
CA SER A 56 3.83 0.43 3.14
C SER A 56 2.87 1.10 2.18
N GLN A 57 2.96 0.72 0.91
CA GLN A 57 2.04 1.18 -0.11
C GLN A 57 1.38 -0.01 -0.78
N TYR A 58 0.05 0.00 -0.86
CA TYR A 58 -0.70 -0.93 -1.67
C TYR A 58 -0.56 -0.56 -3.15
N LYS A 59 -0.18 -1.52 -3.97
CA LYS A 59 0.09 -1.35 -5.41
C LYS A 59 -1.04 -2.02 -6.17
N THR A 60 -1.92 -1.23 -6.79
CA THR A 60 -2.98 -1.77 -7.63
C THR A 60 -2.40 -2.47 -8.86
N PRO A 61 -3.13 -3.43 -9.47
CA PRO A 61 -2.70 -4.05 -10.71
C PRO A 61 -2.40 -3.04 -11.83
N GLU A 62 -3.24 -2.00 -11.97
CA GLU A 62 -3.04 -0.95 -12.96
C GLU A 62 -1.83 -0.07 -12.63
N TYR A 63 -1.57 0.22 -11.35
CA TYR A 63 -0.36 0.95 -10.94
C TYR A 63 0.90 0.20 -11.41
N LEU A 64 0.95 -1.11 -11.19
CA LEU A 64 2.09 -1.95 -11.57
C LEU A 64 2.27 -1.98 -13.09
N ALA A 65 1.18 -2.21 -13.84
CA ALA A 65 1.20 -2.19 -15.29
C ALA A 65 1.66 -0.84 -15.87
N ILE A 66 1.20 0.28 -15.31
CA ILE A 66 1.63 1.63 -15.74
C ILE A 66 3.11 1.86 -15.43
N LYS A 67 3.62 1.38 -14.29
CA LYS A 67 5.06 1.50 -13.96
C LYS A 67 5.93 0.69 -14.91
N GLU A 68 5.44 -0.44 -15.42
CA GLU A 68 6.17 -1.28 -16.37
C GLU A 68 6.17 -0.71 -17.79
N VAL A 69 4.99 -0.27 -18.29
CA VAL A 69 4.87 0.35 -19.63
C VAL A 69 5.49 1.75 -19.68
N GLY A 70 5.44 2.47 -18.55
CA GLY A 70 5.85 3.86 -18.42
C GLY A 70 4.66 4.83 -18.49
N PRO A 71 4.59 5.83 -17.59
CA PRO A 71 3.42 6.70 -17.44
C PRO A 71 3.16 7.64 -18.63
N THR A 72 4.16 7.83 -19.50
CA THR A 72 4.07 8.68 -20.71
C THR A 72 3.74 7.90 -21.98
N ASN A 73 3.93 6.58 -21.99
CA ASN A 73 3.64 5.68 -23.12
C ASN A 73 2.30 4.98 -22.90
N PHE A 74 1.29 5.75 -22.50
CA PHE A 74 0.04 5.22 -21.99
C PHE A 74 -0.93 4.84 -23.11
N ASP A 75 -1.18 3.54 -23.25
CA ASP A 75 -2.29 2.97 -24.02
C ASP A 75 -3.16 2.17 -23.05
N SER A 76 -4.41 2.62 -22.85
CA SER A 76 -5.31 2.05 -21.84
C SER A 76 -5.53 0.55 -22.03
N ASP A 77 -5.72 0.10 -23.27
CA ASP A 77 -5.97 -1.32 -23.55
C ASP A 77 -4.75 -2.19 -23.23
N SER A 78 -3.55 -1.76 -23.62
CA SER A 78 -2.30 -2.45 -23.28
C SER A 78 -2.08 -2.51 -21.77
N VAL A 79 -2.31 -1.40 -21.07
CA VAL A 79 -2.19 -1.33 -19.60
C VAL A 79 -3.21 -2.24 -18.93
N LEU A 80 -4.48 -2.24 -19.35
CA LEU A 80 -5.53 -3.08 -18.80
C LEU A 80 -5.32 -4.57 -19.11
N ASN A 81 -4.64 -4.90 -20.20
CA ASN A 81 -4.27 -6.28 -20.49
C ASN A 81 -3.10 -6.74 -19.62
N LEU A 82 -2.06 -5.93 -19.49
CA LEU A 82 -0.92 -6.23 -18.62
C LEU A 82 -1.34 -6.28 -17.13
N SER A 83 -2.27 -5.42 -16.71
CA SER A 83 -2.72 -5.40 -15.30
C SER A 83 -3.31 -6.74 -14.85
N LYS A 84 -3.86 -7.55 -15.77
CA LYS A 84 -4.38 -8.88 -15.47
C LYS A 84 -3.31 -9.81 -14.90
N GLU A 85 -2.05 -9.64 -15.29
CA GLU A 85 -0.93 -10.44 -14.76
C GLU A 85 -0.70 -10.21 -13.27
N PHE A 86 -1.11 -9.04 -12.75
CA PHE A 86 -0.99 -8.69 -11.34
C PHE A 86 -2.24 -9.01 -10.51
N THR A 87 -3.34 -9.49 -11.12
CA THR A 87 -4.60 -9.72 -10.38
C THR A 87 -4.59 -10.94 -9.45
N GLY A 88 -3.61 -11.84 -9.60
CA GLY A 88 -3.48 -13.06 -8.79
C GLY A 88 -3.01 -12.87 -7.34
N GLY A 89 -2.87 -11.62 -6.89
CA GLY A 89 -2.49 -11.33 -5.51
C GLY A 89 -2.56 -9.85 -5.15
N TYR A 90 -2.46 -9.56 -3.85
CA TYR A 90 -2.29 -8.22 -3.34
C TYR A 90 -0.80 -7.89 -3.29
N HIS A 91 -0.44 -6.76 -3.89
CA HIS A 91 0.94 -6.31 -4.01
C HIS A 91 1.19 -5.12 -3.09
N PHE A 92 2.32 -5.14 -2.41
CA PHE A 92 2.75 -4.04 -1.55
C PHE A 92 4.22 -3.75 -1.78
N SER A 93 4.59 -2.47 -1.71
CA SER A 93 5.96 -2.12 -1.32
C SER A 93 6.00 -1.88 0.18
N PHE A 94 7.09 -2.25 0.81
CA PHE A 94 7.33 -2.04 2.24
C PHE A 94 8.76 -1.52 2.43
N ASN A 95 8.87 -0.28 2.87
CA ASN A 95 10.12 0.43 3.04
C ASN A 95 10.47 0.51 4.52
N ILE A 96 11.69 0.14 4.84
CA ILE A 96 12.27 0.26 6.19
C ILE A 96 13.29 1.39 6.14
N LEU A 97 13.00 2.46 6.86
CA LEU A 97 13.71 3.74 6.78
C LEU A 97 14.20 4.16 8.17
N SER A 98 15.29 4.90 8.22
CA SER A 98 15.64 5.64 9.44
C SER A 98 14.90 6.96 9.48
N THR A 99 14.49 7.38 10.67
CA THR A 99 14.07 8.77 10.89
C THR A 99 15.25 9.73 11.01
N GLU A 100 16.48 9.21 11.11
CA GLU A 100 17.72 9.99 11.13
C GLU A 100 18.29 10.09 9.71
N SER A 101 18.58 11.32 9.28
CA SER A 101 19.12 11.59 7.94
C SER A 101 20.47 10.89 7.72
N GLY A 102 20.59 10.19 6.58
CA GLY A 102 21.84 9.54 6.16
C GLY A 102 22.16 8.23 6.89
N TYR A 103 21.21 7.70 7.67
CA TYR A 103 21.38 6.45 8.41
C TYR A 103 20.68 5.28 7.71
N ASP A 104 21.45 4.24 7.40
CA ASP A 104 20.92 2.95 6.95
C ASP A 104 20.58 2.09 8.17
N VAL A 105 19.29 1.83 8.37
CA VAL A 105 18.73 1.01 9.46
C VAL A 105 19.25 -0.41 9.49
N ILE A 106 19.66 -0.95 8.33
CA ILE A 106 20.18 -2.31 8.22
C ILE A 106 21.63 -2.36 8.64
N LYS A 107 22.43 -1.38 8.22
CA LYS A 107 23.85 -1.30 8.54
C LYS A 107 24.10 -0.89 9.99
N GLY A 108 23.43 0.16 10.44
CA GLY A 108 23.55 0.73 11.76
C GLY A 108 24.98 0.83 12.34
N LYS A 109 25.10 0.78 13.66
CA LYS A 109 26.38 0.61 14.39
C LYS A 109 26.65 -0.88 14.70
N LEU A 110 26.41 -1.75 13.72
CA LEU A 110 26.53 -3.20 13.91
C LEU A 110 27.93 -3.70 13.64
N SER A 111 28.29 -4.84 14.25
CA SER A 111 29.44 -5.62 13.81
C SER A 111 29.21 -6.17 12.39
N PRO A 112 30.28 -6.47 11.61
CA PRO A 112 30.14 -7.07 10.29
C PRO A 112 29.30 -8.36 10.29
N LYS A 113 29.39 -9.17 11.36
CA LYS A 113 28.62 -10.40 11.51
C LYS A 113 27.13 -10.14 11.67
N GLU A 114 26.75 -9.17 12.51
CA GLU A 114 25.35 -8.80 12.72
C GLU A 114 24.73 -8.20 11.45
N TYR A 115 25.47 -7.34 10.75
CA TYR A 115 25.05 -6.80 9.47
C TYR A 115 24.79 -7.91 8.44
N LEU A 116 25.72 -8.85 8.28
CA LEU A 116 25.53 -9.99 7.38
C LEU A 116 24.34 -10.85 7.79
N SER A 117 24.13 -11.07 9.08
CA SER A 117 22.95 -11.80 9.57
C SER A 117 21.65 -11.11 9.19
N ARG A 118 21.57 -9.78 9.31
CA ARG A 118 20.38 -9.01 8.89
C ARG A 118 20.15 -9.12 7.39
N ILE A 119 21.18 -8.96 6.58
CA ILE A 119 21.08 -9.10 5.12
C ILE A 119 20.60 -10.51 4.74
N THR A 120 21.16 -11.56 5.34
CA THR A 120 20.72 -12.94 5.10
C THR A 120 19.24 -13.12 5.44
N HIS A 121 18.81 -12.61 6.59
CA HIS A 121 17.41 -12.68 7.00
C HIS A 121 16.49 -11.93 6.03
N MET A 122 16.84 -10.68 5.67
CA MET A 122 16.09 -9.88 4.70
C MET A 122 16.00 -10.51 3.31
N SER A 123 17.05 -11.20 2.87
CA SER A 123 17.06 -11.86 1.55
C SER A 123 16.37 -13.23 1.54
N GLY A 124 16.32 -13.95 2.67
CA GLY A 124 15.87 -15.35 2.68
C GLY A 124 14.63 -15.65 3.52
N GLU A 125 14.47 -14.98 4.67
CA GLU A 125 13.53 -15.39 5.71
C GLU A 125 12.42 -14.37 5.97
N ILE A 126 12.66 -13.10 5.65
CA ILE A 126 11.77 -11.99 6.02
C ILE A 126 10.36 -12.13 5.48
N LYS A 127 10.15 -12.90 4.40
CA LYS A 127 8.80 -13.23 3.90
C LYS A 127 7.91 -13.83 5.00
N ASN A 128 8.50 -14.58 5.93
CA ASN A 128 7.78 -15.27 7.00
C ASN A 128 7.33 -14.32 8.11
N ASP A 129 7.82 -13.09 8.11
CA ASP A 129 7.48 -12.03 9.06
C ASP A 129 6.25 -11.25 8.61
N PHE A 130 5.80 -11.47 7.37
CA PHE A 130 4.66 -10.79 6.78
C PHE A 130 3.45 -11.70 6.61
N LYS A 131 2.28 -11.18 6.98
CA LYS A 131 0.97 -11.79 6.71
C LYS A 131 -0.01 -10.70 6.30
N LEU A 132 -1.00 -11.07 5.49
CA LEU A 132 -2.12 -10.21 5.16
C LEU A 132 -3.38 -10.72 5.84
N LEU A 133 -3.98 -9.91 6.70
CA LEU A 133 -5.27 -10.22 7.32
C LEU A 133 -6.39 -9.54 6.52
N ILE A 134 -7.40 -10.33 6.14
CA ILE A 134 -8.59 -9.91 5.40
C ILE A 134 -9.81 -10.50 6.13
N GLY A 135 -10.60 -9.65 6.78
CA GLY A 135 -11.67 -10.12 7.67
C GLY A 135 -11.09 -11.00 8.79
N SER A 136 -11.45 -12.29 8.82
CA SER A 136 -10.91 -13.29 9.76
C SER A 136 -9.75 -14.12 9.19
N ASP A 137 -9.48 -14.03 7.89
CA ASP A 137 -8.54 -14.92 7.21
C ASP A 137 -7.15 -14.30 7.13
N THR A 138 -6.13 -15.13 7.36
CA THR A 138 -4.73 -14.71 7.31
C THR A 138 -4.00 -15.40 6.17
N ILE A 139 -3.48 -14.61 5.23
CA ILE A 139 -2.78 -15.07 4.04
C ILE A 139 -1.27 -14.90 4.25
N PRO A 140 -0.45 -15.96 4.10
CA PRO A 140 1.00 -15.83 4.17
C PRO A 140 1.56 -15.12 2.93
N CYS A 141 2.66 -14.39 3.10
CA CYS A 141 3.39 -13.80 1.99
C CYS A 141 3.96 -14.91 1.09
N SER A 142 3.63 -14.92 -0.21
CA SER A 142 4.15 -15.93 -1.15
C SER A 142 5.45 -15.49 -1.78
N ILE A 143 5.54 -14.21 -2.16
CA ILE A 143 6.71 -13.60 -2.80
C ILE A 143 7.15 -12.43 -1.95
N CYS A 144 8.45 -12.39 -1.64
CA CYS A 144 9.11 -11.25 -1.03
C CYS A 144 10.41 -11.03 -1.80
N HIS A 145 10.54 -9.89 -2.46
CA HIS A 145 11.77 -9.48 -3.12
C HIS A 145 12.38 -8.32 -2.35
N PHE A 146 13.60 -8.53 -1.83
CA PHE A 146 14.36 -7.47 -1.18
C PHE A 146 15.27 -6.77 -2.18
N GLU A 147 14.98 -5.50 -2.44
CA GLU A 147 15.78 -4.65 -3.31
C GLU A 147 16.95 -4.06 -2.53
N ARG A 148 18.16 -4.45 -2.93
CA ARG A 148 19.39 -3.93 -2.33
C ARG A 148 19.81 -2.65 -3.04
N THR A 149 19.89 -1.56 -2.30
CA THR A 149 20.36 -0.27 -2.82
C THR A 149 21.87 -0.09 -2.73
N TYR A 150 22.60 -1.01 -2.08
CA TYR A 150 24.06 -0.96 -1.90
C TYR A 150 24.59 0.39 -1.36
N ASN A 151 23.81 1.07 -0.50
CA ASN A 151 24.07 2.42 0.04
C ASN A 151 23.93 3.57 -0.98
N ILE A 152 23.33 3.34 -2.15
CA ILE A 152 22.95 4.41 -3.10
C ILE A 152 21.74 5.19 -2.54
N SER A 153 20.84 4.51 -1.84
CA SER A 153 19.73 5.10 -1.08
C SER A 153 19.69 4.47 0.32
N PRO A 154 19.33 5.23 1.37
CA PRO A 154 19.06 4.67 2.71
C PRO A 154 17.81 3.78 2.74
N ASP A 155 17.02 3.76 1.66
CA ASP A 155 15.78 3.01 1.59
C ASP A 155 16.05 1.51 1.45
N ASN A 156 15.42 0.73 2.31
CA ASN A 156 15.42 -0.73 2.19
C ASN A 156 14.01 -1.15 1.78
N ILE A 157 13.86 -1.57 0.52
CA ILE A 157 12.55 -1.80 -0.11
C ILE A 157 12.31 -3.29 -0.24
N LEU A 158 11.13 -3.73 0.23
CA LEU A 158 10.61 -5.07 0.05
C LEU A 158 9.38 -5.01 -0.85
N MET A 159 9.36 -5.83 -1.89
CA MET A 159 8.16 -6.07 -2.70
C MET A 159 7.49 -7.34 -2.23
N LEU A 160 6.26 -7.21 -1.76
CA LEU A 160 5.49 -8.29 -1.12
C LEU A 160 4.29 -8.66 -2.01
N VAL A 161 4.04 -9.96 -2.16
CA VAL A 161 2.84 -10.47 -2.84
C VAL A 161 2.13 -11.48 -1.95
N PHE A 162 0.82 -11.30 -1.80
CA PHE A 162 -0.06 -12.19 -1.07
C PHE A 162 -1.08 -12.79 -2.06
N PRO A 163 -1.05 -14.12 -2.29
CA PRO A 163 -1.87 -14.74 -3.32
C PRO A 163 -3.34 -14.67 -2.91
N PHE A 164 -4.21 -14.30 -3.84
CA PHE A 164 -5.65 -14.28 -3.61
C PHE A 164 -6.41 -14.38 -4.93
N GLU A 165 -7.55 -15.06 -4.91
CA GLU A 165 -8.28 -15.42 -6.13
C GLU A 165 -9.49 -14.52 -6.42
N LYS A 166 -9.94 -13.71 -5.45
CA LYS A 166 -11.17 -12.91 -5.58
C LYS A 166 -10.95 -11.47 -5.15
N THR A 167 -11.94 -10.62 -5.30
CA THR A 167 -11.90 -9.30 -4.64
C THR A 167 -12.60 -9.43 -3.29
N THR A 168 -12.20 -8.62 -2.32
CA THR A 168 -12.80 -8.59 -0.99
C THR A 168 -13.43 -7.23 -0.73
N ASP A 169 -14.49 -7.23 0.07
CA ASP A 169 -15.09 -6.01 0.59
C ASP A 169 -14.51 -5.58 1.95
N GLU A 170 -13.62 -6.39 2.51
CA GLU A 170 -12.95 -6.17 3.79
C GLU A 170 -11.73 -5.26 3.67
N ASP A 171 -11.41 -4.56 4.76
CA ASP A 171 -10.14 -3.85 4.87
C ASP A 171 -8.97 -4.84 4.82
N LEU A 172 -7.85 -4.39 4.23
CA LEU A 172 -6.61 -5.17 4.21
C LEU A 172 -5.74 -4.72 5.37
N GLN A 173 -5.21 -5.65 6.17
CA GLN A 173 -4.24 -5.36 7.21
C GLN A 173 -2.94 -6.08 6.92
N LEU A 174 -1.91 -5.32 6.55
CA LEU A 174 -0.56 -5.85 6.41
C LEU A 174 0.05 -5.96 7.80
N LEU A 175 0.29 -7.20 8.23
CA LEU A 175 0.90 -7.54 9.50
C LEU A 175 2.39 -7.78 9.28
N TYR A 176 3.22 -7.13 10.11
CA TYR A 176 4.66 -7.31 10.16
C TYR A 176 5.07 -7.71 11.58
N ASP A 177 5.70 -8.87 11.74
CA ASP A 177 6.25 -9.36 13.01
C ASP A 177 7.76 -9.15 13.04
N ASP A 178 8.21 -8.01 13.57
CA ASP A 178 9.61 -7.63 13.52
C ASP A 178 10.51 -8.56 14.35
N LYS A 179 11.55 -9.08 13.69
CA LYS A 179 12.62 -9.89 14.30
C LYS A 179 13.98 -9.21 14.31
N LEU A 180 14.10 -8.01 13.73
CA LEU A 180 15.38 -7.34 13.48
C LEU A 180 15.62 -6.12 14.38
N PHE A 181 14.58 -5.36 14.70
CA PHE A 181 14.70 -4.04 15.34
C PHE A 181 14.13 -3.98 16.77
N GLY A 182 13.40 -5.02 17.19
CA GLY A 182 12.77 -5.12 18.49
C GLY A 182 11.56 -4.20 18.66
N ILE A 183 10.84 -3.87 17.58
CA ILE A 183 9.58 -3.10 17.63
C ILE A 183 8.33 -3.98 17.77
N GLY A 184 8.48 -5.30 17.67
CA GLY A 184 7.38 -6.24 17.80
C GLY A 184 6.43 -6.22 16.60
N LYS A 185 5.13 -6.43 16.86
CA LYS A 185 4.13 -6.58 15.81
C LYS A 185 3.56 -5.24 15.40
N VAL A 186 3.59 -4.95 14.11
CA VAL A 186 2.99 -3.77 13.48
C VAL A 186 1.86 -4.21 12.55
N SER A 187 0.75 -3.47 12.56
CA SER A 187 -0.35 -3.63 11.61
C SER A 187 -0.57 -2.32 10.85
N LEU A 188 -0.53 -2.39 9.53
CA LEU A 188 -0.79 -1.27 8.61
C LEU A 188 -2.11 -1.54 7.87
N THR A 189 -3.11 -0.68 8.08
CA THR A 189 -4.47 -0.91 7.59
C THR A 189 -4.77 -0.09 6.35
N PHE A 190 -5.16 -0.77 5.26
CA PHE A 190 -5.63 -0.17 4.02
C PHE A 190 -7.14 -0.33 3.94
N LYS A 191 -7.85 0.80 4.00
CA LYS A 191 -9.31 0.80 3.99
C LYS A 191 -9.83 0.40 2.62
N ASN A 192 -10.74 -0.56 2.55
CA ASN A 192 -11.31 -1.02 1.28
C ASN A 192 -12.01 0.13 0.52
N LYS A 193 -12.62 1.07 1.25
CA LYS A 193 -13.19 2.28 0.64
C LYS A 193 -12.16 3.08 -0.18
N ASN A 194 -10.91 3.14 0.27
CA ASN A 194 -9.84 3.87 -0.42
C ASN A 194 -9.38 3.09 -1.66
N ILE A 195 -9.26 1.76 -1.54
CA ILE A 195 -8.93 0.86 -2.65
C ILE A 195 -10.01 0.93 -3.74
N LYS A 196 -11.30 0.94 -3.37
CA LYS A 196 -12.42 1.07 -4.32
C LYS A 196 -12.53 2.46 -4.96
N ASN A 197 -11.97 3.47 -4.31
CA ASN A 197 -11.93 4.85 -4.80
C ASN A 197 -10.73 5.12 -5.71
N THR A 198 -9.89 4.12 -6.00
CA THR A 198 -8.84 4.28 -7.01
C THR A 198 -9.45 4.67 -8.35
N PRO A 199 -8.78 5.55 -9.12
CA PRO A 199 -9.30 5.96 -10.40
C PRO A 199 -9.50 4.77 -11.34
N LYS A 200 -10.47 4.86 -12.24
CA LYS A 200 -10.53 3.95 -13.39
C LYS A 200 -9.80 4.58 -14.57
N LEU A 201 -9.04 3.75 -15.28
CA LEU A 201 -8.50 4.11 -16.58
C LEU A 201 -9.66 4.17 -17.59
N LEU A 202 -9.66 5.21 -18.42
CA LEU A 202 -10.63 5.43 -19.49
C LEU A 202 -10.13 4.88 -20.83
#